data_AF-A0A200PVP4-F1
#
_entry.id   AF-A0A200PVP4-F1
#
_cell.length_a   1.000
_cell.length_b   1.000
_cell.length_c   1.000
_cell.angle_alpha   90.00
_cell.angle_beta   90.00
_cell.angle_gamma   90.00
#
_symmetry.space_group_name_H-M   'P 1'
#
loop_
_entity.id
_entity.type
_entity.pdbx_description
1 polymer ?
#
loop_
_entity_poly.entity_id
_entity_poly.type
_entity_poly.pdbx_seq_one_letter_code
_entity_poly.pdbx_strand_id
1 'polypeptide(L)'
;MGEFGYTRLFATKEKLTLTYIGNHDGEPHDMVEILSSGRVLKGVADSSNKVVVKSTFSWFVKGASILVLGAFMGYVIGFISHAKRVAASGTSWTPVKSDDV
;
A
#
# COMPACT_ATOMS: atom_id res chain seq x y z
N MET A 1 1.95 47.38 0.22
CA MET A 1 0.52 47.65 0.54
C MET A 1 -0.23 46.35 0.32
N GLY A 2 -1.12 45.96 1.23
CA GLY A 2 -1.94 44.77 1.04
C GLY A 2 -2.88 44.97 -0.15
N GLU A 3 -2.96 43.98 -1.02
CA GLU A 3 -3.87 43.98 -2.15
C GLU A 3 -5.24 43.45 -1.70
N PHE A 4 -6.32 44.11 -2.11
CA PHE A 4 -7.68 43.63 -1.85
C PHE A 4 -8.08 42.57 -2.88
N GLY A 5 -8.81 41.57 -2.41
CA GLY A 5 -9.21 40.41 -3.21
C GLY A 5 -10.30 39.61 -2.51
N TYR A 6 -10.61 38.44 -3.07
CA TYR A 6 -11.55 37.49 -2.48
C TYR A 6 -11.06 36.06 -2.59
N THR A 7 -11.61 35.20 -1.74
CA THR A 7 -11.29 33.77 -1.74
C THR A 7 -12.42 32.98 -2.40
N ARG A 8 -12.05 32.09 -3.33
CA ARG A 8 -12.95 31.10 -3.92
C ARG A 8 -12.65 29.73 -3.33
N LEU A 9 -13.72 29.04 -2.92
CA LEU A 9 -13.67 27.67 -2.42
C LEU A 9 -14.40 26.75 -3.41
N PHE A 10 -13.72 25.71 -3.89
CA PHE A 10 -14.32 24.70 -4.77
C PHE A 10 -14.09 23.30 -4.20
N ALA A 11 -15.17 22.67 -3.76
CA ALA A 11 -15.15 21.37 -3.10
C ALA A 11 -15.61 20.25 -4.05
N THR A 12 -14.86 19.15 -4.03
CA THR A 12 -15.21 17.87 -4.66
C THR A 12 -15.08 16.77 -3.62
N LYS A 13 -15.51 15.54 -3.95
CA LYS A 13 -15.31 14.37 -3.07
C LYS A 13 -13.82 14.12 -2.74
N GLU A 14 -12.92 14.52 -3.63
CA GLU A 14 -11.50 14.19 -3.54
C GLU A 14 -10.67 15.32 -2.93
N LYS A 15 -11.07 16.57 -3.13
CA LYS A 15 -10.31 17.75 -2.69
C LYS A 15 -11.16 19.00 -2.50
N LEU A 16 -10.67 19.89 -1.66
CA LEU A 16 -11.07 21.29 -1.56
C LEU A 16 -9.97 22.16 -2.19
N THR A 17 -10.35 23.01 -3.14
CA THR A 17 -9.46 24.00 -3.75
C THR A 17 -9.76 25.36 -3.15
N LEU A 18 -8.75 26.02 -2.61
CA LEU A 18 -8.80 27.39 -2.10
C LEU A 18 -7.96 28.27 -3.02
N THR A 19 -8.57 29.32 -3.57
CA THR A 19 -7.90 30.25 -4.48
C THR A 19 -8.13 31.68 -4.01
N TYR A 20 -7.06 32.46 -3.89
CA TYR A 20 -7.13 33.90 -3.66
C TYR A 20 -7.04 34.65 -5.00
N ILE A 21 -8.02 35.51 -5.26
CA ILE A 21 -8.14 36.27 -6.51
C ILE A 21 -8.01 37.75 -6.19
N GLY A 22 -7.11 38.44 -6.89
CA GLY A 22 -6.85 39.86 -6.75
C GLY A 22 -7.96 40.68 -7.42
N ASN A 23 -8.38 41.79 -6.78
CA ASN A 23 -9.43 42.64 -7.37
C ASN A 23 -8.91 43.50 -8.55
N HIS A 24 -7.60 43.63 -8.72
CA HIS A 24 -7.03 44.53 -9.72
C HIS A 24 -6.96 43.90 -11.12
N ASP A 25 -6.71 42.60 -11.21
CA ASP A 25 -6.60 41.83 -12.45
C ASP A 25 -7.67 40.75 -12.58
N GLY A 26 -8.32 40.35 -11.49
CA GLY A 26 -9.28 39.25 -11.48
C GLY A 26 -8.62 37.88 -11.63
N GLU A 27 -7.29 37.82 -11.53
CA GLU A 27 -6.51 36.60 -11.73
C GLU A 27 -6.21 35.92 -10.39
N PRO A 28 -5.98 34.60 -10.37
CA PRO A 28 -5.60 33.87 -9.17
C PRO A 28 -4.13 34.12 -8.82
N HIS A 29 -3.88 34.66 -7.63
CA HIS A 29 -2.53 34.97 -7.13
C HIS A 29 -1.95 33.88 -6.23
N ASP A 30 -2.80 33.19 -5.47
CA ASP A 30 -2.39 32.06 -4.65
C ASP A 30 -3.46 30.95 -4.70
N MET A 31 -3.01 29.71 -4.63
CA MET A 31 -3.88 28.54 -4.70
C MET A 31 -3.32 27.40 -3.86
N VAL A 32 -4.21 26.76 -3.11
CA VAL A 32 -3.91 25.59 -2.29
C VAL A 32 -4.98 24.53 -2.49
N GLU A 33 -4.55 23.28 -2.65
CA GLU A 33 -5.43 22.12 -2.70
C GLU A 33 -5.31 21.30 -1.42
N ILE A 34 -6.44 21.07 -0.75
CA ILE A 34 -6.55 20.24 0.44
C ILE A 34 -7.24 18.95 0.03
N LEU A 35 -6.50 17.85 -0.01
CA LEU A 35 -7.04 16.53 -0.34
C LEU A 35 -7.89 16.01 0.83
N SER A 36 -8.92 15.22 0.53
CA SER A 36 -9.74 14.54 1.54
C SER A 36 -8.92 13.62 2.48
N SER A 37 -7.73 13.20 2.03
CA SER A 37 -6.74 12.50 2.86
C SER A 37 -6.04 13.37 3.90
N GLY A 38 -6.38 14.66 4.01
CA GLY A 38 -5.77 15.63 4.93
C GLY A 38 -4.42 16.19 4.49
N ARG A 39 -4.00 15.97 3.24
CA ARG A 39 -2.75 16.52 2.70
C ARG A 39 -3.00 17.85 2.00
N VAL A 40 -2.09 18.80 2.16
CA VAL A 40 -2.17 20.13 1.58
C VAL A 40 -1.09 20.29 0.51
N LEU A 41 -1.47 20.75 -0.68
CA LEU A 41 -0.59 21.03 -1.82
C LEU A 41 -0.65 22.53 -2.10
N LYS A 42 0.51 23.21 -2.08
CA LYS A 42 0.60 24.64 -2.44
C LYS A 42 0.90 24.77 -3.94
N GLY A 43 0.02 25.43 -4.66
CA GLY A 43 0.11 25.64 -6.10
C GLY A 43 0.77 26.97 -6.44
N VAL A 44 2.10 27.01 -6.43
CA VAL A 44 2.86 28.06 -7.13
C VAL A 44 3.94 27.37 -7.96
N ALA A 45 3.71 27.30 -9.28
CA ALA A 45 4.69 27.04 -10.33
C ALA A 45 5.68 25.88 -10.13
N ASP A 46 5.22 24.69 -9.73
CA ASP A 46 6.07 23.51 -9.79
C ASP A 46 5.31 22.33 -10.41
N SER A 47 5.31 22.30 -11.75
CA SER A 47 4.78 21.24 -12.61
C SER A 47 5.51 19.88 -12.46
N SER A 48 6.15 19.61 -11.33
CA SER A 48 6.96 18.41 -11.10
C SER A 48 6.77 17.74 -9.74
N ASN A 49 5.78 18.13 -8.93
CA ASN A 49 5.52 17.43 -7.69
C ASN A 49 4.40 16.40 -7.86
N LYS A 50 4.88 15.25 -8.34
CA LYS A 50 4.59 13.88 -7.90
C LYS A 50 3.77 13.81 -6.60
N VAL A 51 3.23 12.62 -6.34
CA VAL A 51 2.72 12.16 -5.03
C VAL A 51 1.21 12.46 -4.87
N VAL A 52 0.31 11.55 -4.47
CA VAL A 52 0.48 10.38 -3.59
C VAL A 52 -0.66 9.34 -3.76
N VAL A 53 -0.50 8.36 -4.66
CA VAL A 53 -1.22 7.06 -4.58
C VAL A 53 -0.53 6.11 -3.58
N LYS A 54 0.47 6.60 -2.84
CA LYS A 54 1.40 5.82 -2.00
C LYS A 54 0.79 5.24 -0.71
N SER A 55 -0.40 5.67 -0.28
CA SER A 55 -0.96 5.22 1.01
C SER A 55 -1.81 3.95 0.86
N THR A 56 -2.82 3.98 -0.02
CA THR A 56 -3.69 2.83 -0.27
C THR A 56 -2.93 1.66 -0.89
N PHE A 57 -2.08 1.93 -1.89
CA PHE A 57 -1.26 0.90 -2.52
C PHE A 57 -0.29 0.24 -1.53
N SER A 58 0.30 1.00 -0.60
CA SER A 58 1.21 0.46 0.43
C SER A 58 0.51 -0.53 1.37
N TRP A 59 -0.72 -0.24 1.79
CA TRP A 59 -1.49 -1.17 2.63
C TRP A 59 -1.75 -2.48 1.88
N PHE A 60 -2.22 -2.40 0.63
CA PHE A 60 -2.51 -3.58 -0.19
C PHE A 60 -1.25 -4.41 -0.44
N VAL A 61 -0.12 -3.77 -0.77
CA VAL A 61 1.17 -4.45 -0.95
C VAL A 61 1.62 -5.13 0.34
N LYS A 62 1.43 -4.48 1.51
CA LYS A 62 1.75 -5.07 2.81
C LYS A 62 0.90 -6.31 3.10
N GLY A 63 -0.42 -6.23 2.88
CA GLY A 63 -1.33 -7.35 3.07
C GLY A 63 -1.05 -8.52 2.12
N ALA A 64 -0.88 -8.23 0.83
CA ALA A 64 -0.55 -9.24 -0.19
C ALA A 64 0.79 -9.94 0.11
N SER A 65 1.80 -9.18 0.54
CA SER A 65 3.11 -9.73 0.92
C SER A 65 3.00 -10.74 2.06
N ILE A 66 2.24 -10.41 3.12
CA ILE A 66 2.02 -11.32 4.26
C ILE A 66 1.31 -12.61 3.82
N LEU A 67 0.30 -12.51 2.96
CA LEU A 67 -0.42 -13.69 2.43
C LEU A 67 0.50 -14.60 1.61
N VAL A 68 1.31 -14.03 0.71
CA VAL A 68 2.25 -14.78 -0.12
C VAL A 68 3.32 -15.47 0.72
N LEU A 69 3.90 -14.74 1.70
CA LEU A 69 4.87 -15.31 2.64
C LEU A 69 4.28 -16.45 3.47
N GLY A 70 3.06 -16.28 3.99
CA GLY A 70 2.36 -17.31 4.75
C GLY A 70 2.09 -18.57 3.92
N ALA A 71 1.57 -18.41 2.70
CA ALA A 71 1.30 -19.53 1.80
C ALA A 71 2.59 -20.29 1.43
N PHE A 72 3.67 -19.56 1.12
CA PHE A 72 4.96 -20.16 0.79
C PHE A 72 5.53 -20.94 1.97
N MET A 73 5.56 -20.34 3.17
CA MET A 73 6.09 -20.98 4.37
C MET A 73 5.28 -22.23 4.74
N GLY A 74 3.94 -22.14 4.66
CA GLY A 74 3.05 -23.27 4.89
C GLY A 74 3.29 -24.42 3.91
N TYR A 75 3.50 -24.11 2.63
CA TYR A 75 3.83 -25.11 1.62
C TYR A 75 5.15 -25.83 1.91
N VAL A 76 6.22 -25.09 2.23
CA VAL A 76 7.54 -25.67 2.53
C VAL A 76 7.48 -26.58 3.76
N ILE A 77 6.84 -26.12 4.85
CA ILE A 77 6.70 -26.91 6.08
C ILE A 77 5.86 -28.17 5.82
N GLY A 78 4.76 -28.04 5.07
CA GLY A 78 3.90 -29.17 4.69
C GLY A 78 4.65 -30.19 3.84
N PHE A 79 5.43 -29.73 2.87
CA PHE A 79 6.24 -30.59 2.00
C PHE A 79 7.29 -31.39 2.78
N ILE A 80 8.05 -30.72 3.65
CA ILE A 80 9.05 -31.39 4.52
C ILE A 80 8.36 -32.40 5.44
N SER A 81 7.23 -32.02 6.04
CA SER A 81 6.46 -32.91 6.93
C SER A 81 5.97 -34.15 6.21
N HIS A 82 5.45 -33.99 4.98
CA HIS A 82 5.03 -35.09 4.13
C HIS A 82 6.21 -35.99 3.76
N ALA A 83 7.34 -35.42 3.34
CA ALA A 83 8.55 -36.18 3.00
C ALA A 83 9.10 -36.98 4.20
N LYS A 84 9.15 -36.38 5.39
CA LYS A 84 9.56 -37.08 6.63
C LYS A 84 8.59 -38.20 6.99
N ARG A 85 7.29 -37.97 6.84
CA ARG A 85 6.26 -39.00 7.11
C ARG A 85 6.38 -40.17 6.14
N VAL A 86 6.56 -39.91 4.84
CA VAL A 86 6.78 -40.96 3.83
C VAL A 86 8.05 -41.74 4.12
N ALA A 87 9.16 -41.07 4.46
CA ALA A 87 10.40 -41.74 4.83
C ALA A 87 10.25 -42.59 6.12
N ALA A 88 9.54 -42.08 7.13
CA ALA A 88 9.27 -42.82 8.36
C ALA A 88 8.37 -44.04 8.13
N SER A 89 7.36 -43.93 7.28
CA SER A 89 6.47 -45.04 6.91
C SER A 89 7.16 -46.10 6.02
N GLY A 90 8.25 -45.76 5.33
CA GLY A 90 9.04 -46.70 4.53
C GLY A 90 10.07 -47.52 5.33
N THR A 91 10.32 -47.19 6.60
CA THR A 91 11.45 -47.74 7.39
C THR A 91 11.04 -48.85 8.38
N SER A 92 9.76 -49.24 8.48
CA SER A 92 9.28 -50.18 9.52
C SER A 92 9.24 -51.66 9.13
N TRP A 93 9.95 -52.11 8.10
CA TRP A 93 10.13 -53.55 7.87
C TRP A 93 11.32 -54.04 8.68
N THR A 94 11.10 -54.35 9.96
CA THR A 94 12.06 -55.20 10.69
C THR A 94 11.97 -56.61 10.11
N PRO A 95 13.05 -57.15 9.51
CA PRO A 95 13.04 -58.53 9.04
C PRO A 95 12.87 -59.45 10.26
N VAL A 96 11.78 -60.22 10.28
CA VAL A 96 11.60 -61.29 11.25
C VAL A 96 12.73 -62.28 11.01
N LYS A 97 13.60 -62.45 12.01
CA LYS A 97 14.55 -63.55 12.05
C LYS A 97 13.73 -64.84 12.12
N SER A 98 13.69 -65.58 11.03
CA SER A 98 13.32 -66.99 11.05
C SER A 98 14.48 -67.76 11.68
N ASP A 99 14.36 -68.04 12.96
CA ASP A 99 15.11 -69.13 13.58
C ASP A 99 14.40 -70.43 13.14
N ASP A 100 14.95 -71.11 12.13
CA ASP A 100 14.59 -72.49 11.80
C ASP A 100 15.40 -73.45 12.70
N VAL A 101 14.67 -74.45 13.19
CA VAL A 101 15.02 -75.56 14.10
C VAL A 101 16.13 -76.49 13.60
#